data_AF-A0A2E7C270-F1
#
_entry.id   AF-A0A2E7C270-F1
#
_cell.length_a   1.000
_cell.length_b   1.000
_cell.length_c   1.000
_cell.angle_alpha   90.00
_cell.angle_beta   90.00
_cell.angle_gamma   90.00
#
_symmetry.space_group_name_H-M   'P 1'
#
loop_
_entity.id
_entity.type
_entity.pdbx_description
1 polymer ?
#
loop_
_entity_poly.entity_id
_entity_poly.type
_entity_poly.pdbx_seq_one_letter_code
_entity_poly.pdbx_strand_id
1 'polypeptide(L)'
;MAPLLMVGQQGGIWAWECRPGCCEPVSGWYCLVAFRRRRLQAQDYFRTRNCSARARHSCSEPTGVSRVSIRCSEQAGVFKPHRAGVTLLEMLLVLVLLSVLLVIAVPQYSEQVFRGRRKVATSALLVIAGRQEEFLLYHRRYATSLVELGFSTAQRVGLGPGGQEVERDALYEISLEPMLDPYQFRVWARPVGQQAGDLRCGSYSLDAAGVYANSGHADSNACW
;
A
#
# COMPACT_ATOMS: atom_id res chain seq x y z
N MET A 1 34.41 12.94 1.51
CA MET A 1 33.50 14.10 1.56
C MET A 1 32.30 13.80 0.68
N ALA A 2 31.21 13.38 1.32
CA ALA A 2 29.83 13.39 0.84
C ALA A 2 28.98 12.91 2.03
N PRO A 3 28.30 13.79 2.78
CA PRO A 3 27.44 13.34 3.87
C PRO A 3 26.05 12.99 3.34
N LEU A 4 25.52 11.91 3.88
CA LEU A 4 24.19 11.36 3.67
C LEU A 4 23.09 12.42 3.86
N LEU A 5 22.19 12.51 2.89
CA LEU A 5 20.85 13.07 3.05
C LEU A 5 19.96 12.01 3.71
N MET A 6 19.76 12.13 5.02
CA MET A 6 18.62 11.50 5.70
C MET A 6 17.41 12.43 5.57
N VAL A 7 16.48 12.06 4.69
CA VAL A 7 15.16 12.69 4.58
C VAL A 7 14.31 12.22 5.76
N GLY A 8 14.19 13.07 6.78
CA GLY A 8 13.27 12.89 7.89
C GLY A 8 11.83 13.08 7.43
N GLN A 9 11.11 11.98 7.29
CA GLN A 9 9.69 11.90 6.99
C GLN A 9 8.87 12.33 8.23
N GLN A 10 8.60 13.64 8.36
CA GLN A 10 7.41 14.16 9.03
C GLN A 10 7.28 15.66 8.72
N GLY A 11 6.29 15.98 7.89
CA GLY A 11 5.91 17.34 7.55
C GLY A 11 5.35 18.07 8.77
N GLY A 12 6.10 19.06 9.23
CA GLY A 12 5.64 20.07 10.17
C GLY A 12 6.33 21.39 9.81
N ILE A 13 5.55 22.43 9.54
CA ILE A 13 6.05 23.79 9.42
C ILE A 13 6.20 24.30 10.86
N TRP A 14 7.43 24.56 11.29
CA TRP A 14 7.74 25.05 12.63
C TRP A 14 7.93 26.56 12.58
N ALA A 15 7.07 27.31 13.27
CA ALA A 15 7.29 28.73 13.54
C ALA A 15 7.94 28.85 14.92
N TRP A 16 9.10 29.50 14.98
CA TRP A 16 9.86 29.73 16.20
C TRP A 16 9.56 31.13 16.71
N GLU A 17 9.07 31.23 17.95
CA GLU A 17 8.86 32.52 18.61
C GLU A 17 9.92 32.67 19.70
N CYS A 18 10.87 33.60 19.51
CA CYS A 18 11.85 33.95 20.51
C CYS A 18 11.17 34.79 21.60
N ARG A 19 11.11 34.27 22.83
CA ARG A 19 10.91 35.15 23.99
C ARG A 19 12.22 35.85 24.35
N PRO A 20 12.18 37.14 24.70
CA PRO A 20 13.37 37.88 25.11
C PRO A 20 13.79 37.40 26.50
N GLY A 21 14.97 36.81 26.58
CA GLY A 21 15.63 36.38 27.81
C GLY A 21 17.13 36.29 27.55
N CYS A 22 17.90 36.94 28.43
CA CYS A 22 19.28 37.38 28.25
C CYS A 22 20.28 36.29 27.85
N CYS A 23 21.23 36.67 26.99
CA CYS A 23 22.45 35.90 26.72
C CYS A 23 23.46 36.07 27.85
N GLU A 24 23.95 34.97 28.40
CA GLU A 24 25.29 34.91 29.01
C GLU A 24 26.10 33.78 28.34
N PRO A 25 27.39 33.99 28.04
CA PRO A 25 28.21 33.01 27.35
C PRO A 25 29.19 32.36 28.32
N VAL A 26 28.92 31.15 28.82
CA VAL A 26 30.01 30.27 29.27
C VAL A 26 29.59 28.81 29.36
N SER A 27 30.26 27.99 28.54
CA SER A 27 30.58 26.56 28.73
C SER A 27 29.49 25.62 29.27
N GLY A 28 28.82 24.97 28.32
CA GLY A 28 28.44 23.55 28.33
C GLY A 28 28.07 22.88 29.65
N TRP A 29 26.80 22.97 30.05
CA TRP A 29 26.15 22.01 30.94
C TRP A 29 24.78 21.66 30.38
N TYR A 30 24.51 20.36 30.25
CA TYR A 30 23.23 19.83 29.79
C TYR A 30 22.10 20.33 30.71
N CYS A 31 21.14 21.05 30.14
CA CYS A 31 19.88 21.34 30.82
C CYS A 31 18.96 20.12 30.62
N LEU A 32 18.75 19.33 31.68
CA LEU A 32 17.66 18.37 31.73
C LEU A 32 16.33 19.14 31.72
N VAL A 33 15.79 19.35 30.52
CA VAL A 33 14.42 19.87 30.38
C VAL A 33 13.47 18.75 30.76
N ALA A 34 12.86 18.87 31.94
CA ALA A 34 11.73 18.06 32.32
C ALA A 34 10.58 18.26 31.32
N PHE A 35 10.34 17.27 30.46
CA PHE A 35 9.19 17.24 29.56
C PHE A 35 7.91 16.98 30.34
N ARG A 36 7.23 18.04 30.78
CA ARG A 36 5.85 17.92 31.24
C ARG A 36 4.94 17.90 30.01
N ARG A 37 4.52 16.70 29.58
CA ARG A 37 3.43 16.54 28.58
C ARG A 37 2.17 17.24 29.11
N ARG A 38 1.86 18.44 28.63
CA ARG A 38 0.50 18.98 28.67
C ARG A 38 -0.12 18.81 27.30
N ARG A 39 -1.23 18.07 27.22
CA ARG A 39 -2.15 18.13 26.08
C ARG A 39 -2.65 19.58 26.00
N LEU A 40 -2.24 20.31 24.96
CA LEU A 40 -2.96 21.49 24.53
C LEU A 40 -4.19 21.00 23.77
N GLN A 41 -5.35 21.01 24.43
CA GLN A 41 -6.62 20.88 23.73
C GLN A 41 -6.84 22.16 22.92
N ALA A 42 -7.20 21.99 21.65
CA ALA A 42 -7.47 23.05 20.69
C ALA A 42 -8.78 23.79 21.02
N GLN A 43 -8.83 24.48 22.15
CA GLN A 43 -9.99 25.29 22.56
C GLN A 43 -9.62 26.68 23.08
N ASP A 44 -8.42 27.18 22.82
CA ASP A 44 -8.13 28.60 22.99
C ASP A 44 -8.46 29.34 21.71
N TYR A 45 -9.77 29.50 21.49
CA TYR A 45 -10.34 30.39 20.49
C TYR A 45 -9.87 31.82 20.78
N PHE A 46 -9.26 32.47 19.79
CA PHE A 46 -8.87 33.89 19.82
C PHE A 46 -10.06 34.75 20.30
N ARG A 47 -10.02 35.18 21.57
CA ARG A 47 -11.01 36.10 22.14
C ARG A 47 -10.49 37.53 21.93
N THR A 48 -10.68 38.09 20.74
CA THR A 48 -10.40 39.51 20.50
C THR A 48 -11.37 40.35 21.32
N ARG A 49 -10.87 40.94 22.42
CA ARG A 49 -11.63 41.91 23.21
C ARG A 49 -11.50 43.28 22.54
N ASN A 50 -12.52 43.69 21.79
CA ASN A 50 -12.62 45.09 21.35
C ASN A 50 -13.04 45.96 22.55
N CYS A 51 -12.08 46.67 23.13
CA CYS A 51 -12.35 47.74 24.10
C CYS A 51 -12.35 49.08 23.35
N SER A 52 -13.52 49.70 23.18
CA SER A 52 -13.59 51.10 22.76
C SER A 52 -13.69 51.99 24.00
N ALA A 53 -12.69 52.86 24.19
CA ALA A 53 -12.74 53.87 25.25
C ALA A 53 -13.67 55.01 24.78
N ARG A 54 -14.89 55.07 25.30
CA ARG A 54 -15.75 56.26 25.16
C ARG A 54 -15.50 57.18 26.34
N ALA A 55 -14.56 58.12 26.15
CA ALA A 55 -14.39 59.24 27.07
C ALA A 55 -15.64 60.14 26.97
N ARG A 56 -16.40 60.25 28.06
CA ARG A 56 -17.34 61.36 28.24
C ARG A 56 -16.56 62.51 28.84
N HIS A 57 -16.33 63.56 28.05
CA HIS A 57 -15.90 64.84 28.60
C HIS A 57 -17.03 65.40 29.44
N SER A 58 -16.79 65.56 30.74
CA SER A 58 -17.55 66.41 31.63
C SER A 58 -16.55 67.43 32.17
N CYS A 59 -16.79 68.71 31.88
CA CYS A 59 -16.11 69.79 32.55
C CYS A 59 -16.81 70.00 33.90
N SER A 60 -16.10 69.75 35.00
CA SER A 60 -16.41 70.29 36.32
C SER A 60 -15.10 70.42 37.11
N GLU A 61 -15.03 71.47 37.93
CA GLU A 61 -13.92 72.04 38.68
C GLU A 61 -12.91 71.12 39.41
N PRO A 62 -11.73 71.66 39.77
CA PRO A 62 -10.60 70.87 40.22
C PRO A 62 -10.69 70.65 41.73
N THR A 63 -10.99 69.41 42.15
CA THR A 63 -10.42 68.71 43.31
C THR A 63 -11.25 67.46 43.58
N GLY A 64 -10.85 66.32 43.01
CA GLY A 64 -11.52 65.05 43.31
C GLY A 64 -11.13 63.94 42.35
N VAL A 65 -10.48 62.92 42.89
CA VAL A 65 -10.05 61.70 42.19
C VAL A 65 -11.24 61.09 41.42
N SER A 66 -11.18 61.15 40.09
CA SER A 66 -12.22 60.64 39.21
C SER A 66 -12.07 59.12 39.08
N ARG A 67 -13.01 58.36 39.66
CA ARG A 67 -13.08 56.90 39.45
C ARG A 67 -13.59 56.63 38.04
N VAL A 68 -12.68 56.24 37.14
CA VAL A 68 -13.02 55.78 35.79
C VAL A 68 -13.58 54.35 35.90
N SER A 69 -14.90 54.19 35.74
CA SER A 69 -15.51 52.86 35.62
C SER A 69 -15.43 52.39 34.17
N ILE A 70 -14.53 51.45 33.88
CA ILE A 70 -14.48 50.76 32.59
C ILE A 70 -15.56 49.69 32.59
N ARG A 71 -16.63 49.87 31.79
CA ARG A 71 -17.57 48.78 31.49
C ARG A 71 -17.09 48.07 30.23
N CYS A 72 -16.55 46.87 30.38
CA CYS A 72 -16.43 45.94 29.26
C CYS A 72 -17.80 45.28 29.05
N SER A 73 -18.47 45.55 27.93
CA SER A 73 -19.62 44.75 27.53
C SER A 73 -19.12 43.46 26.88
N GLU A 74 -19.42 42.32 27.49
CA GLU A 74 -19.13 41.00 26.93
C GLU A 74 -20.13 40.73 25.80
N GLN A 75 -19.78 41.14 24.58
CA GLN A 75 -20.48 40.66 23.39
C GLN A 75 -19.99 39.24 23.10
N ALA A 76 -20.62 38.26 23.74
CA ALA A 76 -20.51 36.86 23.35
C ALA A 76 -21.21 36.69 22.00
N GLY A 77 -20.49 36.94 20.91
CA GLY A 77 -20.93 36.57 19.57
C GLY A 77 -21.05 35.05 19.52
N VAL A 78 -22.29 34.54 19.59
CA VAL A 78 -22.57 33.12 19.36
C VAL A 78 -22.34 32.86 17.86
N PHE A 79 -21.13 32.44 17.50
CA PHE A 79 -20.88 31.84 16.19
C PHE A 79 -21.72 30.57 16.12
N LYS A 80 -22.88 30.62 15.46
CA LYS A 80 -23.63 29.42 15.10
C LYS A 80 -22.72 28.59 14.20
N PRO A 81 -22.29 27.39 14.59
CA PRO A 81 -21.57 26.53 13.67
C PRO A 81 -22.51 26.24 12.50
N HIS A 82 -22.09 26.61 11.28
CA HIS A 82 -22.80 26.21 10.08
C HIS A 82 -22.77 24.68 10.04
N ARG A 83 -23.94 24.05 10.05
CA ARG A 83 -24.04 22.62 9.78
C ARG A 83 -23.68 22.44 8.30
N ALA A 84 -22.48 21.95 8.03
CA ALA A 84 -22.08 21.54 6.69
C ALA A 84 -22.93 20.30 6.33
N GLY A 85 -23.80 20.45 5.33
CA GLY A 85 -24.50 19.34 4.71
C GLY A 85 -23.78 18.94 3.43
N VAL A 86 -23.66 17.65 3.18
CA VAL A 86 -23.14 17.12 1.91
C VAL A 86 -24.13 17.48 0.80
N THR A 87 -23.65 18.10 -0.28
CA THR A 87 -24.53 18.47 -1.40
C THR A 87 -24.70 17.30 -2.37
N LEU A 88 -25.81 17.27 -3.10
CA LEU A 88 -26.02 16.26 -4.15
C LEU A 88 -24.95 16.35 -5.24
N LEU A 89 -24.48 17.56 -5.55
CA LEU A 89 -23.39 17.81 -6.49
C LEU A 89 -22.06 17.22 -6.00
N GLU A 90 -21.79 17.30 -4.70
CA GLU A 90 -20.56 16.77 -4.09
C GLU A 90 -20.50 15.25 -4.22
N MET A 91 -21.60 14.55 -3.98
CA MET A 91 -21.65 13.09 -4.19
C MET A 91 -21.51 12.72 -5.67
N LEU A 92 -22.12 13.48 -6.59
CA LEU A 92 -21.95 13.25 -8.03
C LEU A 92 -20.50 13.41 -8.47
N LEU A 93 -19.81 14.47 -8.01
CA LEU A 93 -18.41 14.68 -8.34
C LEU A 93 -17.52 13.56 -7.77
N VAL A 94 -17.76 13.14 -6.52
CA VAL A 94 -17.02 12.04 -5.89
C VAL A 94 -17.19 10.73 -6.68
N LEU A 95 -18.40 10.39 -7.10
CA LEU A 95 -18.65 9.18 -7.90
C LEU A 95 -17.98 9.24 -9.28
N VAL A 96 -17.97 10.42 -9.92
CA VAL A 96 -17.26 10.63 -11.19
C VAL A 96 -15.75 10.41 -11.00
N LEU A 97 -15.16 10.96 -9.94
CA LEU A 97 -13.74 10.74 -9.66
C LEU A 97 -13.43 9.28 -9.32
N LEU A 98 -14.29 8.62 -8.55
CA LEU A 98 -14.13 7.21 -8.18
C LEU A 98 -14.18 6.29 -9.40
N SER A 99 -15.07 6.52 -10.38
CA SER A 99 -15.16 5.68 -11.57
C SER A 99 -13.89 5.75 -12.41
N VAL A 100 -13.31 6.94 -12.56
CA VAL A 100 -12.03 7.15 -13.27
C VAL A 100 -10.90 6.39 -12.57
N LEU A 101 -10.83 6.46 -11.23
CA LEU A 101 -9.82 5.74 -10.47
C LEU A 101 -9.97 4.22 -10.58
N LEU A 102 -11.20 3.71 -10.54
CA LEU A 102 -11.47 2.27 -10.63
C LEU A 102 -11.04 1.65 -11.96
N VAL A 103 -11.23 2.37 -13.07
CA VAL A 103 -10.82 1.91 -14.40
C VAL A 103 -9.32 1.61 -14.47
N ILE A 104 -8.49 2.37 -13.73
CA ILE A 104 -7.03 2.19 -13.72
C ILE A 104 -6.62 1.21 -12.61
N ALA A 105 -7.20 1.34 -11.42
CA ALA A 105 -6.77 0.59 -10.24
C ALA A 105 -7.06 -0.91 -10.34
N VAL A 106 -8.23 -1.29 -10.89
CA VAL A 106 -8.65 -2.70 -10.97
C VAL A 106 -7.72 -3.57 -11.82
N PRO A 107 -7.42 -3.24 -13.10
CA PRO A 107 -6.52 -4.07 -13.91
C PRO A 107 -5.09 -4.11 -13.36
N GLN A 108 -4.62 -3.01 -12.73
CA GLN A 108 -3.30 -2.98 -12.12
C GLN A 108 -3.19 -3.92 -10.92
N TYR A 109 -4.22 -3.97 -10.06
CA TYR A 109 -4.23 -4.87 -8.91
C TYR A 109 -4.30 -6.34 -9.35
N SER A 110 -5.14 -6.68 -10.33
CA SER A 110 -5.23 -8.06 -10.83
C SER A 110 -3.91 -8.56 -11.41
N GLU A 111 -3.15 -7.72 -12.13
CA GLU A 111 -1.83 -8.09 -12.65
C GLU A 111 -0.83 -8.42 -11.53
N GLN A 112 -0.87 -7.70 -10.40
CA GLN A 112 0.02 -8.00 -9.27
C GLN A 112 -0.33 -9.35 -8.62
N VAL A 113 -1.62 -9.66 -8.51
CA VAL A 113 -2.09 -10.95 -7.99
C VAL A 113 -1.69 -12.08 -8.93
N PHE A 114 -1.89 -11.92 -10.24
CA PHE A 114 -1.46 -12.91 -11.23
C PHE A 114 0.04 -13.12 -11.19
N ARG A 115 0.84 -12.05 -11.13
CA ARG A 115 2.30 -12.15 -11.02
C ARG A 115 2.75 -12.97 -9.80
N GLY A 116 2.08 -12.80 -8.66
CA GLY A 116 2.35 -13.62 -7.47
C GLY A 116 2.07 -15.11 -7.72
N ARG A 117 0.97 -15.42 -8.40
CA ARG A 117 0.51 -16.79 -8.69
C ARG A 117 1.33 -17.49 -9.77
N ARG A 118 1.89 -16.77 -10.75
CA ARG A 118 2.76 -17.34 -11.81
C ARG A 118 3.94 -18.13 -11.24
N LYS A 119 4.46 -17.71 -10.08
CA LYS A 119 5.52 -18.43 -9.35
C LYS A 119 5.13 -19.86 -8.96
N VAL A 120 3.85 -20.12 -8.72
CA VAL A 120 3.34 -21.47 -8.41
C VAL A 120 3.53 -22.38 -9.62
N ALA A 121 3.19 -21.90 -10.83
CA ALA A 121 3.39 -22.66 -12.06
C ALA A 121 4.88 -22.90 -12.33
N THR A 122 5.70 -21.84 -12.34
CA THR A 122 7.12 -21.98 -12.72
C THR A 122 7.90 -22.84 -11.73
N SER A 123 7.66 -22.68 -10.42
CA SER A 123 8.28 -23.56 -9.40
C SER A 123 7.84 -25.02 -9.54
N ALA A 124 6.56 -25.29 -9.80
CA ALA A 124 6.08 -26.65 -10.00
C ALA A 124 6.70 -27.31 -11.25
N LEU A 125 6.83 -26.57 -12.35
CA LEU A 125 7.47 -27.07 -13.57
C LEU A 125 8.95 -27.41 -13.32
N LEU A 126 9.68 -26.58 -12.57
CA LEU A 126 11.07 -26.85 -12.20
C LEU A 126 11.20 -28.07 -11.27
N VAL A 127 10.28 -28.24 -10.31
CA VAL A 127 10.24 -29.44 -9.46
C VAL A 127 10.00 -30.69 -10.29
N ILE A 128 9.07 -30.63 -11.25
CA ILE A 128 8.78 -31.75 -12.16
C ILE A 128 9.98 -32.07 -13.04
N ALA A 129 10.64 -31.06 -13.61
CA ALA A 129 11.86 -31.27 -14.38
C ALA A 129 12.94 -31.95 -13.54
N GLY A 130 13.17 -31.51 -12.29
CA GLY A 130 14.11 -32.18 -11.40
C GLY A 130 13.76 -33.65 -11.13
N ARG A 131 12.47 -33.97 -10.92
CA ARG A 131 12.01 -35.36 -10.74
C ARG A 131 12.12 -36.18 -12.02
N GLN A 132 11.95 -35.56 -13.19
CA GLN A 132 12.14 -36.22 -14.48
C GLN A 132 13.61 -36.63 -14.68
N GLU A 133 14.55 -35.75 -14.35
CA GLU A 133 15.99 -36.08 -14.38
C GLU A 133 16.34 -37.20 -13.40
N GLU A 134 15.81 -37.14 -12.17
CA GLU A 134 15.99 -38.23 -11.20
C GLU A 134 15.45 -39.56 -11.73
N PHE A 135 14.24 -39.55 -12.29
CA PHE A 135 13.60 -40.74 -12.86
C PHE A 135 14.42 -41.31 -14.04
N LEU A 136 15.01 -40.45 -14.87
CA LEU A 136 15.89 -40.84 -15.97
C LEU A 136 17.13 -41.60 -15.48
N LEU A 137 17.72 -41.19 -14.34
CA LEU A 137 18.89 -41.87 -13.76
C LEU A 137 18.59 -43.31 -13.34
N TYR A 138 17.39 -43.57 -12.82
CA TYR A 138 16.98 -44.90 -12.34
C TYR A 138 16.38 -45.78 -13.43
N HIS A 139 15.54 -45.22 -14.30
CA HIS A 139 14.73 -45.99 -15.26
C HIS A 139 15.22 -45.92 -16.70
N ARG A 140 16.24 -45.09 -16.99
CA ARG A 140 16.79 -44.87 -18.35
C ARG A 140 15.76 -44.38 -19.36
N ARG A 141 14.67 -43.77 -18.89
CA ARG A 141 13.63 -43.08 -19.66
C ARG A 141 13.03 -41.98 -18.80
N TYR A 142 12.38 -40.99 -19.42
CA TYR A 142 11.51 -40.08 -18.69
C TYR A 142 10.19 -40.73 -18.30
N ALA A 143 9.56 -40.16 -17.27
CA ALA A 143 8.25 -40.56 -16.81
C ALA A 143 7.17 -40.10 -17.80
N THR A 144 6.25 -41.01 -18.12
CA THR A 144 5.13 -40.74 -19.05
C THR A 144 3.84 -40.38 -18.31
N SER A 145 3.82 -40.54 -16.99
CA SER A 145 2.70 -40.18 -16.13
C SER A 145 3.18 -39.43 -14.89
N LEU A 146 2.31 -38.57 -14.34
CA LEU A 146 2.61 -37.82 -13.13
C LEU A 146 2.67 -38.72 -11.89
N VAL A 147 1.99 -39.87 -11.88
CA VAL A 147 2.08 -40.85 -10.76
C VAL A 147 3.48 -41.43 -10.62
N GLU A 148 4.18 -41.67 -11.74
CA GLU A 148 5.59 -42.12 -11.71
C GLU A 148 6.51 -41.09 -11.05
N LEU A 149 6.11 -39.81 -11.06
CA LEU A 149 6.83 -38.70 -10.42
C LEU A 149 6.32 -38.40 -9.01
N GLY A 150 5.44 -39.25 -8.45
CA GLY A 150 4.93 -39.12 -7.09
C GLY A 150 3.77 -38.13 -6.89
N PHE A 151 3.00 -37.85 -7.94
CA PHE A 151 1.74 -37.10 -7.83
C PHE A 151 0.54 -38.04 -7.64
N SER A 152 -0.60 -37.50 -7.17
CA SER A 152 -1.81 -38.29 -6.88
C SER A 152 -2.52 -38.86 -8.13
N THR A 153 -2.41 -38.21 -9.28
CA THR A 153 -3.14 -38.57 -10.51
C THR A 153 -2.20 -38.70 -11.71
N ALA A 154 -2.55 -39.54 -12.69
CA ALA A 154 -1.63 -39.91 -13.77
C ALA A 154 -1.47 -38.82 -14.85
N GLN A 155 -2.55 -38.11 -15.18
CA GLN A 155 -2.57 -37.20 -16.33
C GLN A 155 -2.56 -35.71 -15.95
N ARG A 156 -3.29 -35.36 -14.88
CA ARG A 156 -3.66 -33.97 -14.57
C ARG A 156 -3.75 -33.71 -13.07
N VAL A 157 -2.98 -32.76 -12.59
CA VAL A 157 -2.95 -32.36 -11.18
C VAL A 157 -3.26 -30.88 -11.06
N GLY A 158 -4.25 -30.52 -10.24
CA GLY A 158 -4.53 -29.13 -9.88
C GLY A 158 -3.60 -28.63 -8.79
N LEU A 159 -3.10 -27.40 -8.93
CA LEU A 159 -2.23 -26.74 -7.95
C LEU A 159 -2.92 -25.53 -7.35
N GLY A 160 -2.94 -25.46 -6.02
CA GLY A 160 -3.49 -24.34 -5.28
C GLY A 160 -2.50 -23.18 -5.08
N PRO A 161 -2.91 -22.11 -4.38
CA PRO A 161 -2.08 -20.92 -4.17
C PRO A 161 -0.72 -21.14 -3.48
N GLY A 162 -0.58 -22.21 -2.70
CA GLY A 162 0.67 -22.58 -2.04
C GLY A 162 1.49 -23.65 -2.77
N GLY A 163 1.09 -24.04 -3.99
CA GLY A 163 1.76 -25.10 -4.76
C GLY A 163 1.42 -26.52 -4.31
N GLN A 164 0.52 -26.69 -3.35
CA GLN A 164 -0.01 -28.01 -2.99
C GLN A 164 -1.01 -28.52 -4.04
N GLU A 165 -1.13 -29.85 -4.15
CA GLU A 165 -2.17 -30.49 -4.96
C GLU A 165 -3.55 -30.17 -4.37
N VAL A 166 -4.48 -29.74 -5.23
CA VAL A 166 -5.87 -29.45 -4.86
C VAL A 166 -6.81 -29.96 -5.94
N GLU A 167 -7.96 -30.50 -5.53
CA GLU A 167 -9.01 -30.97 -6.43
C GLU A 167 -9.97 -29.82 -6.83
N ARG A 168 -10.13 -28.83 -5.95
CA ARG A 168 -10.99 -27.65 -6.14
C ARG A 168 -10.18 -26.37 -6.00
N ASP A 169 -10.63 -25.30 -6.64
CA ASP A 169 -9.99 -23.97 -6.61
C ASP A 169 -8.51 -23.99 -7.02
N ALA A 170 -8.15 -24.89 -7.93
CA ALA A 170 -6.85 -24.89 -8.57
C ALA A 170 -6.61 -23.58 -9.33
N LEU A 171 -5.39 -23.08 -9.27
CA LEU A 171 -4.90 -21.97 -10.08
C LEU A 171 -4.23 -22.46 -11.37
N TYR A 172 -3.54 -23.59 -11.29
CA TYR A 172 -2.88 -24.19 -12.43
C TYR A 172 -3.17 -25.68 -12.48
N GLU A 173 -3.29 -26.21 -13.69
CA GLU A 173 -3.37 -27.64 -13.96
C GLU A 173 -2.09 -28.08 -14.66
N ILE A 174 -1.39 -29.02 -14.05
CA ILE A 174 -0.18 -29.62 -14.59
C ILE A 174 -0.55 -30.83 -15.44
N SER A 175 0.06 -30.96 -16.61
CA SER A 175 -0.06 -32.14 -17.46
C SER A 175 1.25 -32.44 -18.19
N LEU A 176 1.54 -33.73 -18.38
CA LEU A 176 2.61 -34.18 -19.27
C LEU A 176 2.06 -34.39 -20.69
N GLU A 177 2.82 -33.95 -21.68
CA GLU A 177 2.52 -34.21 -23.09
C GLU A 177 3.09 -35.58 -23.49
N PRO A 178 2.28 -36.47 -24.09
CA PRO A 178 2.76 -37.78 -24.52
C PRO A 178 3.82 -37.61 -25.63
N MET A 179 5.01 -38.18 -25.39
CA MET A 179 6.12 -38.19 -26.34
C MET A 179 6.37 -39.60 -26.85
N LEU A 180 6.78 -39.71 -28.12
CA LEU A 180 7.18 -40.98 -28.73
C LEU A 180 8.62 -41.36 -28.34
N ASP A 181 9.48 -40.37 -28.11
CA ASP A 181 10.86 -40.56 -27.68
C ASP A 181 10.92 -40.66 -26.14
N PRO A 182 11.44 -41.77 -25.57
CA PRO A 182 11.57 -41.93 -24.12
C PRO A 182 12.58 -40.96 -23.48
N TYR A 183 13.40 -40.27 -24.27
CA TYR A 183 14.37 -39.26 -23.82
C TYR A 183 13.89 -37.83 -24.09
N GLN A 184 12.59 -37.63 -24.33
CA GLN A 184 12.00 -36.30 -24.39
C GLN A 184 10.80 -36.23 -23.45
N PHE A 185 10.63 -35.08 -22.82
CA PHE A 185 9.41 -34.73 -22.12
C PHE A 185 9.05 -33.29 -22.42
N ARG A 186 7.76 -32.99 -22.34
CA ARG A 186 7.26 -31.63 -22.21
C ARG A 186 6.16 -31.61 -21.17
N VAL A 187 6.32 -30.73 -20.20
CA VAL A 187 5.32 -30.50 -19.15
C VAL A 187 4.64 -29.15 -19.41
N TRP A 188 3.34 -29.10 -19.15
CA TRP A 188 2.52 -27.91 -19.27
C TRP A 188 1.90 -27.55 -17.93
N ALA A 189 1.87 -26.25 -17.61
CA ALA A 189 1.04 -25.68 -16.55
C ALA A 189 0.00 -24.75 -17.17
N ARG A 190 -1.26 -25.17 -17.16
CA ARG A 190 -2.39 -24.43 -17.75
C ARG A 190 -3.12 -23.62 -16.68
N PRO A 191 -3.34 -22.30 -16.87
CA PRO A 191 -4.07 -21.50 -15.89
C PRO A 191 -5.54 -21.92 -15.86
N VAL A 192 -6.06 -22.14 -14.67
CA VAL A 192 -7.46 -22.52 -14.41
C VAL A 192 -8.04 -21.66 -13.29
N GLY A 193 -9.36 -21.73 -13.09
CA GLY A 193 -10.05 -21.01 -12.03
C GLY A 193 -9.75 -19.50 -12.05
N GLN A 194 -9.31 -18.96 -10.91
CA GLN A 194 -9.02 -17.54 -10.77
C GLN A 194 -7.82 -17.07 -11.61
N GLN A 195 -6.94 -17.97 -12.07
CA GLN A 195 -5.79 -17.61 -12.90
C GLN A 195 -6.12 -17.62 -14.40
N ALA A 196 -7.27 -18.18 -14.80
CA ALA A 196 -7.66 -18.27 -16.22
C ALA A 196 -7.76 -16.90 -16.92
N GLY A 197 -7.95 -15.81 -16.16
CA GLY A 197 -7.93 -14.44 -16.67
C GLY A 197 -6.54 -13.89 -17.04
N ASP A 198 -5.45 -14.61 -16.75
CA ASP A 198 -4.09 -14.21 -17.08
C ASP A 198 -3.74 -14.48 -18.55
N LEU A 199 -4.37 -13.73 -19.45
CA LEU A 199 -4.15 -13.83 -20.91
C LEU A 199 -2.76 -13.34 -21.33
N ARG A 200 -2.12 -12.52 -20.48
CA ARG A 200 -0.81 -11.94 -20.76
C ARG A 200 0.27 -13.01 -20.85
N CYS A 201 0.27 -13.97 -19.93
CA CYS A 201 1.25 -15.05 -19.93
C CYS A 201 0.66 -16.40 -20.33
N GLY A 202 -0.62 -16.67 -20.06
CA GLY A 202 -1.27 -17.91 -20.49
C GLY A 202 -0.70 -19.17 -19.82
N SER A 203 -0.61 -20.26 -20.59
CA SER A 203 0.01 -21.51 -20.13
C SER A 203 1.53 -21.44 -20.20
N TYR A 204 2.19 -22.19 -19.33
CA TYR A 204 3.64 -22.33 -19.26
C TYR A 204 4.03 -23.74 -19.73
N SER A 205 5.17 -23.87 -20.39
CA SER A 205 5.76 -25.17 -20.71
C SER A 205 7.26 -25.22 -20.46
N LEU A 206 7.74 -26.41 -20.12
CA LEU A 206 9.16 -26.72 -19.98
C LEU A 206 9.43 -28.07 -20.64
N ASP A 207 10.52 -28.16 -21.40
CA ASP A 207 10.97 -29.40 -22.01
C ASP A 207 12.28 -29.92 -21.44
N ALA A 208 12.69 -31.12 -21.88
CA ALA A 208 13.91 -31.80 -21.46
C ALA A 208 15.21 -31.04 -21.79
N ALA A 209 15.18 -30.10 -22.75
CA ALA A 209 16.33 -29.27 -23.07
C ALA A 209 16.42 -28.03 -22.17
N GLY A 210 15.46 -27.85 -21.25
CA GLY A 210 15.34 -26.66 -20.41
C GLY A 210 14.77 -25.46 -21.16
N VAL A 211 14.18 -25.66 -22.35
CA VAL A 211 13.53 -24.58 -23.10
C VAL A 211 12.17 -24.34 -22.48
N TYR A 212 12.01 -23.12 -21.98
CA TYR A 212 10.76 -22.65 -21.40
C TYR A 212 9.98 -21.80 -22.39
N ALA A 213 8.66 -21.92 -22.38
CA ALA A 213 7.78 -21.12 -23.22
C ALA A 213 6.47 -20.79 -22.50
N ASN A 214 5.73 -19.84 -23.07
CA ASN A 214 4.41 -19.47 -22.60
C ASN A 214 3.47 -19.22 -23.79
N SER A 215 2.15 -19.39 -23.59
CA SER A 215 1.16 -19.24 -24.67
C SER A 215 0.56 -17.84 -24.79
N GLY A 216 0.84 -16.97 -23.82
CA GLY A 216 0.36 -15.59 -23.79
C GLY A 216 1.08 -14.68 -24.78
N HIS A 217 0.59 -13.46 -24.90
CA HIS A 217 1.15 -12.46 -25.83
C HIS A 217 2.37 -11.70 -25.28
N ALA A 218 2.73 -11.89 -24.01
CA ALA A 218 3.96 -11.34 -23.45
C ALA A 218 5.15 -12.29 -23.66
N ASP A 219 6.34 -11.71 -23.77
CA ASP A 219 7.60 -12.45 -23.90
C ASP A 219 7.81 -13.43 -22.74
N SER A 220 8.37 -14.60 -23.05
CA SER A 220 8.62 -15.64 -22.04
C SER A 220 9.49 -15.18 -20.89
N ASN A 221 10.51 -14.35 -21.16
CA ASN A 221 11.38 -13.78 -20.12
C ASN A 221 10.65 -12.83 -19.15
N ALA A 222 9.51 -12.25 -19.56
CA ALA A 222 8.71 -11.40 -18.69
C ALA A 222 7.72 -12.20 -17.83
N CYS A 223 7.40 -13.43 -18.24
CA CYS A 223 6.42 -14.30 -17.59
C CYS A 223 7.06 -15.32 -16.65
N TRP A 224 8.25 -15.82 -16.99
CA TRP A 224 8.99 -16.83 -16.24
C TRP A 224 9.80 -16.24 -15.08
#